data_AF-A0A935MZS6-F1
#
_entry.id   AF-A0A935MZS6-F1
#
_cell.length_a   1.000
_cell.length_b   1.000
_cell.length_c   1.000
_cell.angle_alpha   90.00
_cell.angle_beta   90.00
_cell.angle_gamma   90.00
#
_symmetry.space_group_name_H-M   'P 1'
#
loop_
_entity.id
_entity.type
_entity.pdbx_description
1 polymer ?
#
loop_
_entity_poly.entity_id
_entity_poly.type
_entity_poly.pdbx_seq_one_letter_code
_entity_poly.pdbx_strand_id
1 'polypeptide(L)'
;MNHLNNPESDPKLPMEDLLKGSSGFVIPENYMEQVPDSIINQIRLDNKFDESQNELFKLPANYFEEFPNRILNKIESGQIPESLQQNPFKVPENYFNNTIQNILEKTSNSESKVVVKTNFKQVWSYAATACVLLVISWLGFRLYSDPKPVDYFSNITEDELLEYVSTYAVDFDQSSLASVINEEEINSLEIMDDDIDDETSDLLIQILE
;
A
#
# COMPACT_ATOMS: atom_id res chain seq x y z
N MET A 1 -14.14 -41.01 60.85
CA MET A 1 -13.21 -40.19 60.05
C MET A 1 -12.43 -41.13 59.12
N ASN A 2 -12.77 -41.24 57.83
CA ASN A 2 -12.29 -40.38 56.73
C ASN A 2 -10.76 -40.56 56.51
N HIS A 3 -10.20 -40.94 55.35
CA HIS A 3 -10.61 -40.84 53.95
C HIS A 3 -9.96 -41.97 53.10
N LEU A 4 -10.72 -42.51 52.15
CA LEU A 4 -10.21 -43.33 51.05
C LEU A 4 -9.52 -42.42 50.03
N ASN A 5 -8.24 -42.64 49.76
CA ASN A 5 -7.52 -41.99 48.68
C ASN A 5 -8.02 -42.55 47.34
N ASN A 6 -8.85 -41.76 46.68
CA ASN A 6 -9.26 -41.91 45.29
C ASN A 6 -8.04 -41.62 44.40
N PRO A 7 -7.57 -42.54 43.52
CA PRO A 7 -6.55 -42.18 42.56
C PRO A 7 -7.13 -41.10 41.64
N GLU A 8 -6.42 -39.98 41.56
CA GLU A 8 -6.72 -38.87 40.67
C GLU A 8 -7.10 -39.42 39.30
N SER A 9 -8.33 -39.09 38.90
CA SER A 9 -8.81 -39.25 37.55
C SER A 9 -7.84 -38.53 36.62
N ASP A 10 -7.13 -39.29 35.79
CA ASP A 10 -6.53 -38.75 34.58
C ASP A 10 -7.55 -37.82 33.91
N PRO A 11 -7.18 -36.58 33.52
CA PRO A 11 -8.09 -35.74 32.78
C PRO A 11 -8.37 -36.46 31.46
N LYS A 12 -9.51 -37.16 31.39
CA LYS A 12 -10.00 -37.72 30.14
C LYS A 12 -10.14 -36.55 29.19
N LEU A 13 -9.17 -36.41 28.27
CA LEU A 13 -9.29 -35.48 27.16
C LEU A 13 -10.64 -35.79 26.50
N PRO A 14 -11.59 -34.85 26.45
CA PRO A 14 -12.84 -35.07 25.77
C PRO A 14 -12.50 -35.23 24.29
N MET A 15 -12.58 -36.46 23.79
CA MET A 15 -12.46 -36.78 22.36
C MET A 15 -13.40 -35.90 21.52
N GLU A 16 -14.48 -35.44 22.14
CA GLU A 16 -15.49 -34.51 21.62
C GLU A 16 -14.91 -33.12 21.27
N ASP A 17 -13.95 -32.59 22.04
CA ASP A 17 -13.32 -31.29 21.77
C ASP A 17 -12.25 -31.37 20.66
N LEU A 18 -11.62 -32.53 20.49
CA LEU A 18 -10.66 -32.76 19.41
C LEU A 18 -11.34 -32.82 18.03
N LEU A 19 -12.60 -33.26 18.00
CA LEU A 19 -13.43 -33.31 16.78
C LEU A 19 -14.11 -31.96 16.48
N LYS A 20 -14.21 -31.08 17.47
CA LYS A 20 -14.83 -29.74 17.35
C LYS A 20 -13.79 -28.66 17.04
N GLY A 21 -13.04 -28.86 15.95
CA GLY A 21 -12.60 -27.76 15.08
C GLY A 21 -11.60 -26.72 15.62
N SER A 22 -10.61 -27.12 16.43
CA SER A 22 -9.46 -26.23 16.71
C SER A 22 -8.09 -26.95 16.81
N SER A 23 -8.01 -28.19 16.36
CA SER A 23 -6.77 -28.96 16.29
C SER A 23 -6.14 -28.91 14.88
N GLY A 24 -5.66 -27.74 14.46
CA GLY A 24 -4.56 -27.55 13.49
C GLY A 24 -4.64 -28.10 12.05
N PHE A 25 -5.58 -28.97 11.69
CA PHE A 25 -5.74 -29.52 10.34
C PHE A 25 -7.15 -29.25 9.84
N VAL A 26 -7.32 -28.12 9.16
CA VAL A 26 -8.52 -27.83 8.38
C VAL A 26 -8.33 -28.42 6.99
N ILE A 27 -9.14 -29.43 6.66
CA ILE A 27 -9.17 -29.98 5.31
C ILE A 27 -9.88 -28.95 4.41
N PRO A 28 -9.24 -28.44 3.34
CA PRO A 28 -9.89 -27.50 2.44
C PRO A 28 -11.13 -28.09 1.78
N GLU A 29 -12.09 -27.23 1.44
CA GLU A 29 -13.30 -27.63 0.72
C GLU A 29 -12.91 -28.35 -0.59
N ASN A 30 -13.55 -29.49 -0.86
CA ASN A 30 -13.31 -30.35 -2.03
C ASN A 30 -11.89 -30.93 -2.17
N TYR A 31 -11.01 -30.83 -1.16
CA TYR A 31 -9.67 -31.43 -1.21
C TYR A 31 -9.73 -32.93 -1.49
N MET A 32 -10.59 -33.66 -0.78
CA MET A 32 -10.71 -35.10 -0.95
C MET A 32 -11.30 -35.51 -2.30
N GLU A 33 -12.08 -34.63 -2.94
CA GLU A 33 -12.63 -34.87 -4.28
C GLU A 33 -11.58 -34.59 -5.38
N GLN A 34 -10.72 -33.59 -5.19
CA GLN A 34 -9.73 -33.16 -6.19
C GLN A 34 -8.40 -33.93 -6.15
N VAL A 35 -8.02 -34.43 -4.98
CA VAL A 35 -6.74 -35.13 -4.78
C VAL A 35 -6.59 -36.37 -5.68
N PRO A 36 -7.59 -37.24 -5.85
CA PRO A 36 -7.49 -38.38 -6.75
C PRO A 36 -7.13 -37.98 -8.18
N ASP A 37 -7.84 -37.00 -8.74
CA ASP A 37 -7.61 -36.52 -10.11
C ASP A 37 -6.25 -35.83 -10.24
N SER A 38 -5.84 -35.05 -9.24
CA SER A 38 -4.54 -34.38 -9.19
C SER A 38 -3.38 -35.38 -9.20
N ILE A 39 -3.46 -36.43 -8.37
CA ILE A 39 -2.47 -37.51 -8.32
C ILE A 39 -2.41 -38.24 -9.67
N ILE A 40 -3.54 -38.60 -10.26
CA ILE A 40 -3.59 -39.28 -11.57
C ILE A 40 -2.97 -38.41 -12.66
N ASN A 41 -3.28 -37.12 -12.69
CA ASN A 41 -2.72 -36.18 -13.66
C ASN A 41 -1.20 -36.08 -13.50
N GLN A 42 -0.70 -36.02 -12.27
CA GLN A 42 0.74 -36.00 -12.02
C GLN A 42 1.43 -37.30 -12.47
N ILE A 43 0.82 -38.46 -12.20
CA ILE A 43 1.35 -39.76 -12.65
C ILE A 43 1.36 -39.86 -14.19
N ARG A 44 0.35 -39.31 -14.88
CA ARG A 44 0.30 -39.23 -16.35
C ARG A 44 1.41 -38.35 -16.92
N LEU A 45 1.69 -37.19 -16.31
CA LEU A 45 2.76 -36.28 -16.75
C LEU A 45 4.15 -36.93 -16.66
N ASP A 46 4.36 -37.79 -15.67
CA ASP A 46 5.62 -38.52 -15.49
C ASP A 46 5.82 -39.67 -16.50
N ASN A 47 4.88 -39.89 -17.44
CA ASN A 47 4.91 -40.93 -18.49
C ASN A 47 5.22 -42.36 -17.98
N LYS A 48 4.94 -42.63 -16.69
CA LYS A 48 5.11 -43.94 -16.05
C LYS A 48 3.82 -44.75 -16.01
N PHE A 49 2.75 -44.24 -16.61
CA PHE A 49 1.42 -44.82 -16.55
C PHE A 49 1.03 -45.48 -17.87
N ASP A 50 0.76 -46.77 -17.82
CA ASP A 50 0.07 -47.49 -18.90
C ASP A 50 -1.44 -47.44 -18.60
N GLU A 51 -2.24 -46.87 -19.50
CA GLU A 51 -3.69 -46.74 -19.34
C GLU A 51 -4.40 -48.09 -19.18
N SER A 52 -3.77 -49.19 -19.59
CA SER A 52 -4.27 -50.55 -19.34
C SER A 52 -4.34 -50.91 -17.86
N GLN A 53 -3.65 -50.17 -16.99
CA GLN A 53 -3.59 -50.40 -15.54
C GLN A 53 -4.62 -49.59 -14.75
N ASN A 54 -5.52 -48.86 -15.42
CA ASN A 54 -6.58 -48.06 -14.76
C ASN A 54 -7.44 -48.88 -13.79
N GLU A 55 -7.61 -50.18 -14.03
CA GLU A 55 -8.37 -51.06 -13.12
C GLU A 55 -7.67 -51.31 -11.78
N LEU A 56 -6.33 -51.22 -11.72
CA LEU A 56 -5.56 -51.40 -10.48
C LEU A 56 -5.78 -50.26 -9.47
N PHE A 57 -6.22 -49.09 -9.95
CA PHE A 57 -6.42 -47.90 -9.12
C PHE A 57 -7.90 -47.64 -8.80
N LYS A 58 -8.81 -48.48 -9.28
CA LYS A 58 -10.23 -48.39 -8.92
C LYS A 58 -10.41 -48.91 -7.50
N LEU A 59 -11.02 -48.08 -6.67
CA LEU A 59 -11.44 -48.48 -5.33
C LEU A 59 -12.53 -49.56 -5.44
N PRO A 60 -12.55 -50.56 -4.54
CA PRO A 60 -13.66 -51.50 -4.43
C PRO A 60 -14.98 -50.76 -4.20
N ALA A 61 -16.08 -51.35 -4.68
CA ALA A 61 -17.41 -50.85 -4.36
C ALA A 61 -17.59 -50.77 -2.84
N ASN A 62 -18.20 -49.67 -2.37
CA ASN A 62 -18.45 -49.41 -0.94
C ASN A 62 -17.19 -49.37 -0.05
N TYR A 63 -16.00 -49.12 -0.62
CA TYR A 63 -14.74 -49.07 0.15
C TYR A 63 -14.86 -48.19 1.41
N PHE A 64 -15.34 -46.95 1.26
CA PHE A 64 -15.44 -46.01 2.38
C PHE A 64 -16.57 -46.34 3.36
N GLU A 65 -17.70 -46.90 2.89
CA GLU A 65 -18.83 -47.31 3.73
C GLU A 65 -18.47 -48.49 4.62
N GLU A 66 -17.73 -49.45 4.08
CA GLU A 66 -17.34 -50.68 4.80
C GLU A 66 -16.03 -50.53 5.58
N PHE A 67 -15.17 -49.58 5.21
CA PHE A 67 -13.85 -49.40 5.82
C PHE A 67 -13.88 -49.26 7.35
N PRO A 68 -14.74 -48.40 7.96
CA PRO A 68 -14.82 -48.28 9.42
C PRO A 68 -15.17 -49.61 10.10
N ASN A 69 -16.19 -50.30 9.59
CA ASN A 69 -16.64 -51.59 10.12
C ASN A 69 -15.54 -52.66 9.98
N ARG A 70 -14.80 -52.67 8.87
CA ARG A 70 -13.66 -53.58 8.67
C ARG A 70 -12.54 -53.33 9.66
N ILE A 71 -12.23 -52.07 9.98
CA ILE A 71 -11.22 -51.73 10.99
C ILE A 71 -11.68 -52.17 12.38
N LEU A 72 -12.92 -51.86 12.77
CA LEU A 72 -13.48 -52.25 14.08
C LEU A 72 -13.46 -53.77 14.24
N ASN A 73 -13.95 -54.51 13.25
CA ASN A 73 -13.94 -55.98 13.27
C ASN A 73 -12.52 -56.56 13.41
N LYS A 74 -11.50 -55.94 12.79
CA LYS A 74 -10.10 -56.37 12.93
C LYS A 74 -9.55 -56.14 14.33
N ILE A 75 -9.94 -55.04 14.97
CA ILE A 75 -9.54 -54.72 16.35
C ILE A 75 -10.21 -55.72 17.30
N GLU A 76 -11.52 -55.93 17.18
CA GLU A 76 -12.29 -56.84 18.03
C GLU A 76 -11.87 -58.32 17.88
N SER A 77 -11.55 -58.74 16.64
CA SER A 77 -11.07 -60.10 16.38
C SER A 77 -9.61 -60.33 16.82
N GLY A 78 -8.92 -59.31 17.34
CA GLY A 78 -7.53 -59.41 17.76
C GLY A 78 -6.55 -59.66 16.61
N GLN A 79 -6.98 -59.48 15.36
CA GLN A 79 -6.15 -59.63 14.15
C GLN A 79 -5.30 -58.38 13.90
N ILE A 80 -4.70 -57.85 14.98
CA ILE A 80 -3.85 -56.67 14.93
C ILE A 80 -2.41 -57.15 14.63
N PRO A 81 -1.75 -56.61 13.59
CA PRO A 81 -0.36 -56.89 13.29
C PRO A 81 0.53 -56.72 14.54
N GLU A 82 1.49 -57.62 14.75
CA GLU A 82 2.42 -57.54 15.91
C GLU A 82 3.13 -56.19 16.01
N SER A 83 3.40 -55.54 14.88
CA SER A 83 4.00 -54.20 14.81
C SER A 83 3.15 -53.10 15.47
N LEU A 84 1.84 -53.30 15.56
CA LEU A 84 0.90 -52.37 16.21
C LEU A 84 0.55 -52.78 17.65
N GLN A 85 0.95 -53.99 18.08
CA GLN A 85 0.75 -54.44 19.45
C GLN A 85 1.72 -53.77 20.43
N GLN A 86 2.88 -53.32 19.94
CA GLN A 86 3.82 -52.50 20.72
C GLN A 86 3.73 -51.05 20.26
N ASN A 87 3.73 -50.12 21.22
CA ASN A 87 3.77 -48.70 20.90
C ASN A 87 5.10 -48.36 20.18
N PRO A 88 5.07 -47.93 18.91
CA PRO A 88 6.29 -47.59 18.16
C PRO A 88 6.93 -46.28 18.67
N PHE A 89 6.20 -45.47 19.43
CA PHE A 89 6.67 -44.22 19.98
C PHE A 89 7.21 -44.43 21.38
N LYS A 90 8.51 -44.75 21.47
CA LYS A 90 9.24 -44.75 22.74
C LYS A 90 10.04 -43.46 22.87
N VAL A 91 9.90 -42.81 24.02
CA VAL A 91 10.79 -41.71 24.39
C VAL A 91 12.08 -42.26 25.02
N PRO A 92 13.24 -41.59 24.85
CA PRO A 92 14.46 -41.96 25.55
C PRO A 92 14.29 -41.92 27.07
N GLU A 93 15.11 -42.70 27.79
CA GLU A 93 15.16 -42.63 29.25
C GLU A 93 15.41 -41.18 29.72
N ASN A 94 14.69 -40.76 30.75
CA ASN A 94 14.79 -39.43 31.36
C ASN A 94 14.49 -38.23 30.44
N TYR A 95 13.85 -38.41 29.27
CA TYR A 95 13.47 -37.31 28.38
C TYR A 95 12.74 -36.17 29.12
N PHE A 96 11.67 -36.50 29.85
CA PHE A 96 10.87 -35.51 30.57
C PHE A 96 11.63 -34.87 31.73
N ASN A 97 12.39 -35.67 32.50
CA ASN A 97 13.21 -35.17 33.61
C ASN A 97 14.25 -34.15 33.14
N ASN A 98 15.00 -34.49 32.08
CA ASN A 98 16.01 -33.60 31.50
C ASN A 98 15.38 -32.34 30.90
N THR A 99 14.24 -32.50 30.22
CA THR A 99 13.52 -31.36 29.63
C THR A 99 13.05 -30.38 30.70
N ILE A 100 12.45 -30.87 31.78
CA ILE A 100 11.99 -30.05 32.91
C ILE A 100 13.18 -29.34 33.57
N GLN A 101 14.29 -30.05 33.84
CA GLN A 101 15.49 -29.45 34.41
C GLN A 101 16.08 -28.36 33.53
N ASN A 102 16.19 -28.61 32.21
CA ASN A 102 16.70 -27.63 31.26
C ASN A 102 15.83 -26.37 31.17
N ILE A 103 14.51 -26.50 31.27
CA ILE A 103 13.59 -25.36 31.30
C ILE A 103 13.78 -24.56 32.58
N LEU A 104 13.87 -25.23 33.73
CA LEU A 104 14.04 -24.57 35.02
C LEU A 104 15.39 -23.84 35.09
N GLU A 105 16.47 -24.46 34.66
CA GLU A 105 17.80 -23.84 34.61
C GLU A 105 17.82 -22.56 33.75
N LYS A 106 17.14 -22.59 32.61
CA LYS A 106 17.06 -21.45 31.69
C LYS A 106 16.14 -20.33 32.16
N THR A 107 15.18 -20.62 33.04
CA THR A 107 14.17 -19.65 33.49
C THR A 107 14.40 -19.14 34.90
N SER A 108 15.10 -19.88 35.77
CA SER A 108 15.32 -19.49 37.16
C SER A 108 16.44 -18.48 37.36
N ASN A 109 17.35 -18.30 36.39
CA ASN A 109 18.57 -17.48 36.52
C ASN A 109 18.63 -16.26 35.59
N SER A 110 17.50 -15.81 35.04
CA SER A 110 17.46 -14.60 34.23
C SER A 110 16.75 -13.47 34.96
N GLU A 111 17.49 -12.70 35.76
CA GLU A 111 17.21 -11.27 35.85
C GLU A 111 17.40 -10.70 34.44
N SER A 112 16.35 -10.78 33.62
CA SER A 112 16.38 -10.25 32.27
C SER A 112 16.56 -8.74 32.36
N LYS A 113 17.81 -8.28 32.25
CA LYS A 113 18.10 -6.86 32.11
C LYS A 113 17.48 -6.42 30.79
N VAL A 114 16.30 -5.82 30.88
CA VAL A 114 15.59 -5.24 29.74
C VAL A 114 16.51 -4.19 29.13
N VAL A 115 17.24 -4.57 28.09
CA VAL A 115 18.07 -3.64 27.34
C VAL A 115 17.12 -2.86 26.44
N VAL A 116 16.62 -1.74 26.93
CA VAL A 116 15.88 -0.79 26.10
C VAL A 116 16.83 -0.25 25.04
N LYS A 117 16.73 -0.80 23.81
CA LYS A 117 17.42 -0.24 22.65
C LYS A 117 16.67 1.03 22.24
N THR A 118 17.19 2.18 22.64
CA THR A 118 16.64 3.48 22.25
C THR A 118 17.31 3.97 20.97
N ASN A 119 16.53 4.14 19.90
CA ASN A 119 17.03 4.51 18.57
C ASN A 119 17.22 6.04 18.40
N PHE A 120 17.86 6.70 19.37
CA PHE A 120 18.00 8.18 19.37
C PHE A 120 18.76 8.74 18.16
N LYS A 121 19.59 7.93 17.48
CA LYS A 121 20.35 8.36 16.29
C LYS A 121 19.45 8.72 15.10
N GLN A 122 18.26 8.14 14.99
CA GLN A 122 17.34 8.42 13.88
C GLN A 122 16.58 9.75 14.08
N VAL A 123 16.29 10.13 15.34
CA VAL A 123 15.57 11.38 15.65
C VAL A 123 16.44 12.61 15.36
N TRP A 124 17.76 12.51 15.53
CA TRP A 124 18.68 13.60 15.22
C TRP A 124 18.77 13.91 13.72
N SER A 125 18.55 12.93 12.85
CA SER A 125 18.52 13.15 11.41
C SER A 125 17.32 14.00 10.98
N TYR A 126 16.16 13.80 11.62
CA TYR A 126 14.95 14.59 11.33
C TYR A 126 15.09 16.05 11.78
N ALA A 127 15.72 16.27 12.94
CA ALA A 127 16.01 17.60 13.44
C ALA A 127 16.90 18.41 12.46
N ALA A 128 17.94 17.78 11.90
CA ALA A 128 18.81 18.44 10.92
C ALA A 128 18.05 18.84 9.63
N THR A 129 17.20 17.96 9.09
CA THR A 129 16.39 18.28 7.89
C THR A 129 15.39 19.41 8.14
N ALA A 130 14.74 19.45 9.29
CA ALA A 130 13.81 20.52 9.64
C ALA A 130 14.51 21.89 9.69
N CYS A 131 15.72 21.95 10.25
CA CYS A 131 16.53 23.17 10.25
C CYS A 131 16.88 23.64 8.83
N VAL A 132 17.26 22.73 7.94
CA VAL A 132 17.57 23.08 6.54
C VAL A 132 16.35 23.65 5.82
N LEU A 133 15.17 23.04 5.99
CA LEU A 133 13.93 23.54 5.41
C LEU A 133 13.55 24.93 5.92
N LEU A 134 13.72 25.19 7.22
CA LEU A 134 13.47 26.52 7.79
C LEU A 134 14.43 27.58 7.23
N VAL A 135 15.72 27.25 7.05
CA VAL A 135 16.70 28.17 6.46
C VAL A 135 16.38 28.46 4.99
N ILE A 136 16.02 27.43 4.21
CA ILE A 136 15.61 27.60 2.81
C ILE A 136 14.33 28.43 2.72
N SER A 137 13.34 28.15 3.57
CA SER A 137 12.09 28.91 3.61
C SER A 137 12.33 30.38 4.00
N TRP A 138 13.22 30.64 4.96
CA TRP A 138 13.59 32.00 5.37
C TRP A 138 14.34 32.75 4.27
N LEU A 139 15.27 32.07 3.58
CA LEU A 139 16.02 32.65 2.46
C LEU A 139 15.12 32.93 1.25
N GLY A 140 14.21 32.01 0.92
CA GLY A 140 13.24 32.17 -0.16
C GLY A 140 12.30 33.35 0.11
N PHE A 141 11.81 33.49 1.34
CA PHE A 141 11.00 34.64 1.72
C PHE A 141 11.77 35.96 1.55
N ARG A 142 13.04 36.01 2.00
CA ARG A 142 13.89 37.19 1.86
C ARG A 142 14.14 37.57 0.40
N LEU A 143 14.32 36.61 -0.50
CA LEU A 143 14.52 36.87 -1.92
C LEU A 143 13.24 37.28 -2.64
N TYR A 144 12.06 36.92 -2.11
CA TYR A 144 10.76 37.23 -2.71
C TYR A 144 10.17 38.57 -2.25
N SER A 145 10.68 39.17 -1.18
CA SER A 145 10.08 40.37 -0.57
C SER A 145 10.28 41.69 -1.34
N ASP A 146 11.15 41.76 -2.36
CA ASP A 146 11.43 43.01 -3.10
C ASP A 146 11.23 42.88 -4.62
N PRO A 147 9.99 42.79 -5.15
CA PRO A 147 9.76 43.02 -6.57
C PRO A 147 9.94 44.52 -6.86
N LYS A 148 11.04 44.89 -7.52
CA LYS A 148 11.23 46.25 -8.01
C LYS A 148 10.24 46.48 -9.18
N PRO A 149 9.46 47.57 -9.20
CA PRO A 149 8.67 47.91 -10.38
C PRO A 149 9.62 48.16 -11.54
N VAL A 150 9.46 47.39 -12.61
CA VAL A 150 10.24 47.54 -13.85
C VAL A 150 9.59 48.65 -14.65
N ASP A 151 10.34 49.71 -14.91
CA ASP A 151 9.84 50.90 -15.60
C ASP A 151 10.03 50.74 -17.12
N TYR A 152 9.10 50.02 -17.75
CA TYR A 152 9.19 49.59 -19.15
C TYR A 152 9.14 50.75 -20.16
N PHE A 153 8.61 51.91 -19.78
CA PHE A 153 8.45 53.05 -20.67
C PHE A 153 9.69 53.95 -20.77
N SER A 154 10.67 53.77 -19.88
CA SER A 154 11.90 54.58 -19.89
C SER A 154 12.88 54.23 -21.02
N ASN A 155 12.68 53.08 -21.68
CA ASN A 155 13.60 52.51 -22.65
C ASN A 155 13.10 52.54 -24.10
N ILE A 156 11.92 53.13 -24.38
CA ILE A 156 11.41 53.27 -25.74
C ILE A 156 11.75 54.66 -26.29
N THR A 157 12.28 54.73 -27.51
CA THR A 157 12.59 56.01 -28.17
C THR A 157 11.32 56.55 -28.84
N GLU A 158 11.19 57.88 -28.95
CA GLU A 158 10.03 58.52 -29.59
C GLU A 158 9.78 58.00 -31.02
N ASP A 159 10.85 57.74 -31.78
CA ASP A 159 10.77 57.18 -33.14
C ASP A 159 10.11 55.78 -33.16
N GLU A 160 10.41 54.93 -32.18
CA GLU A 160 9.83 53.58 -32.06
C GLU A 160 8.36 53.65 -31.62
N LEU A 161 8.01 54.65 -30.80
CA LEU A 161 6.63 54.94 -30.41
C LEU A 161 5.81 55.40 -31.62
N LEU A 162 6.36 56.28 -32.46
CA LEU A 162 5.74 56.74 -33.70
C LEU A 162 5.57 55.61 -34.72
N GLU A 163 6.56 54.72 -34.84
CA GLU A 163 6.46 53.54 -35.71
C GLU A 163 5.35 52.58 -35.23
N TYR A 164 5.27 52.33 -33.92
CA TYR A 164 4.22 51.50 -33.33
C TYR A 164 2.84 52.12 -33.57
N VAL A 165 2.67 53.40 -33.25
CA VAL A 165 1.40 54.10 -33.46
C VAL A 165 1.03 54.10 -34.93
N SER A 166 1.94 54.45 -35.84
CA SER A 166 1.64 54.46 -37.29
C SER A 166 1.31 53.07 -37.85
N THR A 167 1.94 52.01 -37.35
CA THR A 167 1.66 50.63 -37.76
C THR A 167 0.25 50.18 -37.36
N TYR A 168 -0.22 50.58 -36.18
CA TYR A 168 -1.53 50.17 -35.66
C TYR A 168 -2.60 51.28 -35.74
N ALA A 169 -2.26 52.48 -36.21
CA ALA A 169 -3.15 53.65 -36.34
C ALA A 169 -4.37 53.34 -37.21
N VAL A 170 -4.19 52.53 -38.26
CA VAL A 170 -5.22 52.16 -39.22
C VAL A 170 -6.30 51.26 -38.60
N ASP A 171 -5.98 50.53 -37.52
CA ASP A 171 -6.89 49.60 -36.86
C ASP A 171 -7.73 50.26 -35.75
N PHE A 172 -7.47 51.54 -35.42
CA PHE A 172 -8.30 52.28 -34.48
C PHE A 172 -9.55 52.81 -35.18
N ASP A 173 -10.69 52.22 -34.86
CA ASP A 173 -11.99 52.72 -35.34
C ASP A 173 -12.36 54.05 -34.66
N GLN A 174 -12.97 54.94 -35.44
CA GLN A 174 -13.37 56.29 -35.03
C GLN A 174 -14.25 56.27 -33.78
N SER A 175 -15.12 55.25 -33.66
CA SER A 175 -15.99 55.04 -32.51
C SER A 175 -15.24 54.72 -31.20
N SER A 176 -14.08 54.06 -31.30
CA SER A 176 -13.25 53.70 -30.14
C SER A 176 -12.41 54.88 -29.68
N LEU A 177 -11.88 55.68 -30.61
CA LEU A 177 -11.14 56.92 -30.31
C LEU A 177 -12.05 57.95 -29.64
N ALA A 178 -13.28 58.13 -30.12
CA ALA A 178 -14.26 59.04 -29.53
C ALA A 178 -14.64 58.69 -28.08
N SER A 179 -14.47 57.43 -27.65
CA SER A 179 -14.73 57.01 -26.27
C SER A 179 -13.60 57.34 -25.29
N VAL A 180 -12.37 57.46 -25.80
CA VAL A 180 -11.17 57.76 -25.02
C VAL A 180 -10.88 59.25 -25.02
N ILE A 181 -11.25 59.95 -26.10
CA ILE A 181 -11.15 61.40 -26.22
C ILE A 181 -12.23 62.07 -25.36
N ASN A 182 -11.82 62.76 -24.30
CA ASN A 182 -12.71 63.58 -23.48
C ASN A 182 -12.59 65.06 -23.91
N GLU A 183 -13.69 65.67 -24.37
CA GLU A 183 -13.73 67.06 -24.85
C GLU A 183 -13.19 68.08 -23.83
N GLU A 184 -13.33 67.78 -22.54
CA GLU A 184 -12.85 68.65 -21.46
C GLU A 184 -11.31 68.66 -21.34
N GLU A 185 -10.65 67.56 -21.75
CA GLU A 185 -9.19 67.42 -21.69
C GLU A 185 -8.51 68.02 -22.93
N ILE A 186 -9.15 67.95 -24.11
CA ILE A 186 -8.67 68.62 -25.33
C ILE A 186 -8.65 70.14 -25.18
N ASN A 187 -9.70 70.74 -24.61
CA ASN A 187 -9.75 72.19 -24.39
C ASN A 187 -8.68 72.71 -23.40
N SER A 188 -8.01 71.80 -22.67
CA SER A 188 -6.91 72.13 -21.77
C SER A 188 -5.52 72.04 -22.42
N LEU A 189 -5.42 71.49 -23.64
CA LEU A 189 -4.21 71.58 -24.45
C LEU A 189 -4.19 72.92 -25.19
N GLU A 190 -3.30 73.82 -24.79
CA GLU A 190 -3.01 75.05 -25.52
C GLU A 190 -2.19 74.70 -26.78
N ILE A 191 -2.88 74.26 -27.84
CA ILE A 191 -2.26 74.01 -29.13
C ILE A 191 -2.05 75.36 -29.82
N MET A 192 -0.80 75.67 -30.18
CA MET A 192 -0.49 76.89 -30.96
C MET A 192 -1.08 76.76 -32.36
N ASP A 193 -1.94 77.71 -32.73
CA ASP A 193 -2.69 77.78 -34.01
C ASP A 193 -1.82 77.67 -35.29
N ASP A 194 -0.49 77.75 -35.20
CA ASP A 194 0.41 77.82 -36.35
C ASP A 194 0.80 76.44 -36.92
N ASP A 195 0.58 75.34 -36.18
CA ASP A 195 1.04 73.98 -36.54
C ASP A 195 -0.10 73.00 -36.91
N ILE A 196 -1.37 73.43 -36.90
CA ILE A 196 -2.50 72.58 -37.31
C ILE A 196 -2.79 72.83 -38.80
N ASP A 197 -2.54 71.84 -39.65
CA ASP A 197 -2.86 71.90 -41.08
C ASP A 197 -4.38 71.80 -41.32
N ASP A 198 -4.87 72.40 -42.41
CA ASP A 198 -6.31 72.43 -42.74
C ASP A 198 -6.90 71.00 -42.83
N GLU A 199 -6.11 70.03 -43.31
CA GLU A 199 -6.50 68.62 -43.40
C GLU A 199 -6.70 67.96 -42.02
N THR A 200 -5.91 68.36 -41.02
CA THR A 200 -6.04 67.83 -39.65
C THR A 200 -7.25 68.40 -38.92
N SER A 201 -7.63 69.64 -39.22
CA SER A 201 -8.83 70.29 -38.66
C SER A 201 -10.11 69.60 -39.13
N ASP A 202 -10.21 69.29 -40.42
CA ASP A 202 -11.38 68.60 -40.99
C ASP A 202 -11.54 67.19 -40.40
N LEU A 203 -10.44 66.47 -40.17
CA LEU A 203 -10.47 65.14 -39.54
C LEU A 203 -10.91 65.20 -38.07
N LEU A 204 -10.48 66.20 -37.30
CA LEU A 204 -10.93 66.33 -35.91
C LEU A 204 -12.41 66.69 -35.81
N ILE A 205 -12.91 67.53 -36.72
CA ILE A 205 -14.34 67.86 -36.79
C ILE A 205 -15.17 66.62 -37.14
N GLN A 206 -14.69 65.79 -38.07
CA GLN A 206 -15.39 64.55 -38.44
C GLN A 206 -15.40 63.48 -37.33
N ILE A 207 -14.43 63.50 -36.40
CA ILE A 207 -14.39 62.60 -35.23
C ILE A 207 -15.33 63.06 -34.11
N LEU A 208 -15.59 64.37 -34.01
CA LEU A 208 -16.42 64.97 -32.96
C LEU A 208 -17.92 65.10 -33.32
N GLU A 209 -18.29 64.95 -34.60
CA GLU A 209 -19.69 64.85 -35.06
C GLU A 209 -20.23 63.40 -35.03
#